data_AF-A0AAD5HA05-F1
#
_entry.id   AF-A0AAD5HA05-F1
#
_cell.length_a   1.000
_cell.length_b   1.000
_cell.length_c   1.000
_cell.angle_alpha   90.00
_cell.angle_beta   90.00
_cell.angle_gamma   90.00
#
_symmetry.space_group_name_H-M   'P 1'
#
loop_
_entity.id
_entity.type
_entity.pdbx_description
1 polymer ?
#
loop_
_entity_poly.entity_id
_entity_poly.type
_entity_poly.pdbx_seq_one_letter_code
_entity_poly.pdbx_strand_id
1 'polypeptide(L)'
;MHRRLGSNIPMPVAMWDFKHCDPKRCSGVKLARHNMLKTLKVTQKFRGIVASPVGEKAVSPADRHIVEQFGVAVVDCSWAKIDEVPFSRIKSPGDRLLPYLVATNPVNYGKPWKLNCAEALAACFYITGKLRFPEHGEELLSKFKWGHAFRKVNGHLLAKYAKCQDSADVVRVQNEWLEQIANEHKVAREVNEGKFSF
;
A
#
# COMPACT_ATOMS: atom_id res chain seq x y z
N MET A 1 0.50 30.37 -0.48
CA MET A 1 -0.80 29.83 -0.02
C MET A 1 -0.80 28.31 -0.10
N HIS A 2 -0.84 27.59 1.03
CA HIS A 2 -1.05 26.14 1.04
C HIS A 2 -2.54 25.86 0.87
N ARG A 3 -2.96 25.46 -0.34
CA ARG A 3 -4.33 24.97 -0.59
C ARG A 3 -4.59 23.82 0.38
N ARG A 4 -5.58 23.96 1.27
CA ARG A 4 -6.05 22.83 2.09
C ARG A 4 -6.52 21.75 1.12
N LEU A 5 -5.99 20.53 1.28
CA LEU A 5 -6.48 19.38 0.53
C LEU A 5 -7.97 19.18 0.87
N GLY A 6 -8.74 18.62 -0.06
CA GLY A 6 -10.16 18.34 0.15
C GLY A 6 -10.41 17.10 1.02
N SER A 7 -9.36 16.56 1.64
CA SER A 7 -9.38 15.36 2.47
C SER A 7 -9.47 15.71 3.95
N ASN A 8 -10.17 14.88 4.73
CA ASN A 8 -10.18 14.93 6.20
C ASN A 8 -8.93 14.28 6.83
N ILE A 9 -7.99 13.82 6.00
CA ILE A 9 -6.70 13.28 6.42
C ILE A 9 -5.83 14.43 6.97
N PRO A 10 -5.46 14.43 8.27
CA PRO A 10 -4.78 15.57 8.91
C PRO A 10 -3.29 15.64 8.61
N MET A 11 -2.71 14.61 8.00
CA MET A 11 -1.30 14.54 7.61
C MET A 11 -1.11 14.60 6.08
N PRO A 12 0.11 14.93 5.60
CA PRO A 12 0.38 14.95 4.17
C PRO A 12 0.17 13.59 3.50
N VAL A 13 -0.49 13.59 2.35
CA VAL A 13 -0.50 12.46 1.40
C VAL A 13 0.12 12.95 0.11
N ALA A 14 1.08 12.22 -0.45
CA ALA A 14 1.81 12.68 -1.61
C ALA A 14 2.18 11.57 -2.60
N MET A 15 2.62 11.96 -3.80
CA MET A 15 3.24 11.04 -4.74
C MET A 15 4.33 11.73 -5.56
N TRP A 16 5.35 10.99 -5.98
CA TRP A 16 6.12 11.34 -7.17
C TRP A 16 5.47 10.69 -8.38
N ASP A 17 5.07 11.49 -9.38
CA ASP A 17 4.44 11.02 -10.61
C ASP A 17 5.43 11.10 -11.77
N PHE A 18 5.85 9.95 -12.28
CA PHE A 18 6.77 9.82 -13.41
C PHE A 18 6.04 9.71 -14.76
N LYS A 19 4.70 9.74 -14.78
CA LYS A 19 3.88 9.70 -16.00
C LYS A 19 4.14 8.46 -16.87
N HIS A 20 4.52 7.34 -16.26
CA HIS A 20 4.74 6.06 -16.94
C HIS A 20 3.45 5.28 -17.20
N CYS A 21 2.29 5.81 -16.80
CA CYS A 21 0.99 5.19 -16.95
C CYS A 21 -0.03 6.16 -17.57
N ASP A 22 -1.10 5.62 -18.16
CA ASP A 22 -2.21 6.43 -18.68
C ASP A 22 -2.84 7.26 -17.54
N PRO A 23 -2.79 8.61 -17.60
CA PRO A 23 -3.31 9.47 -16.53
C PRO A 23 -4.82 9.31 -16.29
N LYS A 24 -5.58 8.80 -17.27
CA LYS A 24 -7.01 8.51 -17.11
C LYS A 24 -7.25 7.28 -16.22
N ARG A 25 -6.32 6.32 -16.24
CA ARG A 25 -6.40 5.06 -15.48
C ARG A 25 -5.56 5.08 -14.20
N CYS A 26 -4.60 5.99 -14.09
CA CYS A 26 -3.74 6.10 -12.93
C CYS A 26 -4.53 6.47 -11.65
N SER A 27 -4.40 5.60 -10.65
CA SER A 27 -5.02 5.80 -9.33
C SER A 27 -4.43 7.00 -8.57
N GLY A 28 -3.12 7.22 -8.65
CA GLY A 28 -2.44 8.38 -8.04
C GLY A 28 -2.89 9.70 -8.66
N VAL A 29 -2.91 9.79 -9.99
CA VAL A 29 -3.41 10.97 -10.72
C VAL A 29 -4.90 11.22 -10.42
N LYS A 30 -5.71 10.17 -10.27
CA LYS A 30 -7.11 10.32 -9.84
C LYS A 30 -7.21 10.91 -8.43
N LEU A 31 -6.45 10.42 -7.46
CA LEU A 31 -6.43 10.98 -6.10
C LEU A 31 -5.98 12.45 -6.10
N ALA A 32 -4.98 12.81 -6.91
CA ALA A 32 -4.55 14.21 -7.06
C ALA A 32 -5.67 15.11 -7.60
N ARG A 33 -6.42 14.65 -8.62
CA ARG A 33 -7.59 15.39 -9.16
C ARG A 33 -8.69 15.60 -8.12
N HIS A 34 -8.87 14.66 -7.20
CA HIS A 34 -9.80 14.77 -6.08
C HIS A 34 -9.24 15.55 -4.87
N ASN A 35 -8.07 16.18 -5.00
CA ASN A 35 -7.37 16.87 -3.91
C ASN A 35 -7.13 15.98 -2.68
N MET A 36 -6.92 14.68 -2.88
CA MET A 36 -6.64 13.71 -1.81
C MET A 36 -5.14 13.56 -1.55
N LEU A 37 -4.29 13.96 -2.49
CA LEU A 37 -2.83 13.93 -2.35
C LEU A 37 -2.18 15.07 -3.15
N LYS A 38 -0.90 15.35 -2.87
CA LYS A 38 -0.06 16.30 -3.62
C LYS A 38 0.95 15.58 -4.51
N THR A 39 1.08 16.02 -5.75
CA THR A 39 2.18 15.59 -6.63
C THR A 39 3.45 16.37 -6.28
N LEU A 40 4.53 15.65 -6.01
CA LEU A 40 5.86 16.16 -5.66
C LEU A 40 6.71 16.33 -6.91
N LYS A 41 7.59 17.32 -6.90
CA LYS A 41 8.70 17.38 -7.88
C LYS A 41 9.71 16.28 -7.56
N VAL A 42 10.39 15.72 -8.56
CA VAL A 42 11.39 14.64 -8.39
C VAL A 42 12.42 14.96 -7.29
N THR A 43 12.90 16.20 -7.23
CA THR A 43 13.91 16.64 -6.26
C THR A 43 13.34 17.05 -4.89
N GLN A 44 12.01 17.12 -4.76
CA GLN A 44 11.35 17.53 -3.53
C GLN A 44 11.43 16.40 -2.51
N LYS A 45 12.02 16.69 -1.34
CA LYS A 45 12.12 15.74 -0.23
C LYS A 45 10.75 15.48 0.39
N PHE A 46 10.47 14.22 0.70
CA PHE A 46 9.38 13.82 1.60
C PHE A 46 9.98 13.22 2.87
N ARG A 47 9.45 13.59 4.04
CA ARG A 47 9.97 13.14 5.34
C ARG A 47 9.17 11.98 5.95
N GLY A 48 7.99 11.71 5.41
CA GLY A 48 7.11 10.65 5.86
C GLY A 48 7.49 9.28 5.30
N ILE A 49 6.58 8.32 5.47
CA ILE A 49 6.75 6.96 4.96
C ILE A 49 6.43 6.90 3.48
N VAL A 50 7.30 6.27 2.70
CA VAL A 50 7.13 6.13 1.26
C VAL A 50 6.99 4.64 0.93
N ALA A 51 5.84 4.24 0.40
CA ALA A 51 5.71 2.92 -0.20
C ALA A 51 6.54 2.90 -1.51
N SER A 52 7.65 2.18 -1.46
CA SER A 52 8.74 2.27 -2.43
C SER A 52 9.38 0.89 -2.64
N PRO A 53 9.66 0.49 -3.88
CA PRO A 53 10.28 -0.81 -4.18
C PRO A 53 11.75 -0.89 -3.74
N VAL A 54 12.37 0.24 -3.40
CA VAL A 54 13.76 0.33 -2.91
C VAL A 54 13.85 0.41 -1.39
N GLY A 55 12.74 0.21 -0.67
CA GLY A 55 12.77 0.12 0.79
C GLY A 55 13.46 -1.15 1.29
N GLU A 56 14.09 -1.07 2.45
CA GLU A 56 14.72 -2.23 3.13
C GLU A 56 13.85 -2.80 4.26
N LYS A 57 12.91 -2.00 4.77
CA LYS A 57 12.00 -2.35 5.85
C LYS A 57 10.57 -2.43 5.32
N ALA A 58 9.78 -3.36 5.83
CA ALA A 58 8.34 -3.36 5.63
C ALA A 58 7.69 -2.21 6.41
N VAL A 59 6.60 -1.65 5.87
CA VAL A 59 5.73 -0.75 6.64
C VAL A 59 5.23 -1.48 7.88
N SER A 60 5.27 -0.80 9.03
CA SER A 60 4.89 -1.41 10.32
C SER A 60 4.28 -0.39 11.31
N PRO A 61 3.64 -0.85 12.39
CA PRO A 61 3.17 0.04 13.45
C PRO A 61 4.24 0.94 14.09
N ALA A 62 5.53 0.54 14.07
CA ALA A 62 6.64 1.39 14.52
C ALA A 62 6.75 2.71 13.74
N ASP A 63 6.25 2.74 12.50
CA ASP A 63 6.28 3.92 11.64
C ASP A 63 5.18 4.95 11.99
N ARG A 64 4.27 4.64 12.93
CA ARG A 64 3.10 5.47 13.27
C ARG A 64 3.44 6.94 13.49
N HIS A 65 4.41 7.22 14.35
CA HIS A 65 4.80 8.58 14.72
C HIS A 65 5.31 9.38 13.51
N ILE A 66 6.01 8.73 12.58
CA ILE A 66 6.48 9.33 11.33
C ILE A 66 5.29 9.66 10.43
N VAL A 67 4.32 8.76 10.32
CA VAL A 67 3.10 9.00 9.53
C VAL A 67 2.24 10.12 10.13
N GLU A 68 2.06 10.17 11.45
CA GLU A 68 1.31 11.24 12.12
C GLU A 68 1.95 12.61 11.86
N GLN A 69 3.28 12.69 11.92
CA GLN A 69 4.00 13.96 11.79
C GLN A 69 4.24 14.38 10.34
N PHE A 70 4.56 13.44 9.45
CA PHE A 70 5.07 13.73 8.11
C PHE A 70 4.27 13.07 6.99
N GLY A 71 3.35 12.17 7.32
CA GLY A 71 2.41 11.58 6.36
C GLY A 71 2.96 10.39 5.58
N VAL A 72 2.28 10.09 4.47
CA VAL A 72 2.60 8.97 3.57
C VAL A 72 2.73 9.40 2.12
N ALA A 73 3.59 8.73 1.37
CA ALA A 73 3.70 8.92 -0.06
C ALA A 73 3.94 7.61 -0.83
N VAL A 74 3.87 7.70 -2.15
CA VAL A 74 4.15 6.61 -3.10
C VAL A 74 5.01 7.12 -4.26
N VAL A 75 5.72 6.20 -4.89
CA VAL A 75 6.37 6.42 -6.18
C VAL A 75 5.46 5.88 -7.29
N ASP A 76 4.74 6.77 -7.99
CA ASP A 76 3.83 6.40 -9.08
C ASP A 76 4.62 6.16 -10.36
N CYS A 77 4.83 4.88 -10.66
CA CYS A 77 5.44 4.40 -11.88
C CYS A 77 4.71 3.14 -12.36
N SER A 78 4.86 2.79 -13.64
CA SER A 78 4.38 1.50 -14.12
C SER A 78 5.39 0.41 -13.76
N TRP A 79 4.89 -0.78 -13.42
CA TRP A 79 5.74 -1.94 -13.13
C TRP A 79 6.69 -2.28 -14.28
N ALA A 80 6.31 -2.00 -15.52
CA ALA A 80 7.12 -2.24 -16.72
C ALA A 80 8.25 -1.22 -16.93
N LYS A 81 8.21 -0.08 -16.22
CA LYS A 81 9.16 1.04 -16.37
C LYS A 81 9.75 1.45 -15.02
N ILE A 82 9.89 0.48 -14.10
CA ILE A 82 10.44 0.71 -12.77
C ILE A 82 11.94 1.08 -12.84
N ASP A 83 12.67 0.47 -13.77
CA ASP A 83 14.10 0.71 -13.98
C ASP A 83 14.39 2.11 -14.55
N GLU A 84 13.39 2.77 -15.13
CA GLU A 84 13.47 4.14 -15.63
C GLU A 84 13.31 5.18 -14.50
N VAL A 85 12.90 4.75 -13.29
CA VAL A 85 12.70 5.66 -12.16
C VAL A 85 14.05 6.03 -11.55
N PRO A 86 14.41 7.34 -11.50
CA PRO A 86 15.68 7.78 -10.93
C PRO A 86 15.61 7.81 -9.39
N PHE A 87 15.56 6.63 -8.76
CA PHE A 87 15.47 6.50 -7.30
C PHE A 87 16.57 7.27 -6.55
N SER A 88 17.77 7.40 -7.13
CA SER A 88 18.87 8.20 -6.58
C SER A 88 18.56 9.70 -6.44
N ARG A 89 17.58 10.22 -7.20
CA ARG A 89 17.15 11.62 -7.15
C ARG A 89 15.96 11.84 -6.22
N ILE A 90 15.20 10.80 -5.93
CA ILE A 90 14.11 10.82 -4.95
C ILE A 90 14.74 10.84 -3.56
N LYS A 91 14.31 11.79 -2.72
CA LYS A 91 14.87 11.95 -1.37
C LYS A 91 13.82 11.61 -0.33
N SER A 92 13.97 10.46 0.30
CA SER A 92 13.16 9.99 1.42
C SER A 92 14.02 9.22 2.42
N PRO A 93 13.95 9.50 3.72
CA PRO A 93 14.52 8.63 4.75
C PRO A 93 13.57 7.49 5.14
N GLY A 94 12.34 7.50 4.62
CA GLY A 94 11.22 6.67 5.05
C GLY A 94 10.77 5.64 4.02
N ASP A 95 11.63 5.25 3.08
CA ASP A 95 11.28 4.19 2.11
C ASP A 95 10.96 2.88 2.83
N ARG A 96 9.82 2.28 2.47
CA ARG A 96 9.31 1.03 3.00
C ARG A 96 8.73 0.16 1.90
N LEU A 97 8.94 -1.14 2.03
CA LEU A 97 8.23 -2.17 1.26
C LEU A 97 6.83 -2.36 1.83
N LEU A 98 5.88 -2.70 0.97
CA LEU A 98 4.57 -3.17 1.41
C LEU A 98 4.60 -4.68 1.60
N PRO A 99 4.07 -5.21 2.73
CA PRO A 99 3.99 -6.64 2.93
C PRO A 99 2.96 -7.28 1.99
N TYR A 100 2.90 -8.61 1.97
CA TYR A 100 1.95 -9.37 1.17
C TYR A 100 0.53 -8.87 1.40
N LEU A 101 -0.09 -8.44 0.31
CA LEU A 101 -1.48 -8.04 0.18
C LEU A 101 -1.93 -8.37 -1.24
N VAL A 102 -3.22 -8.61 -1.39
CA VAL A 102 -3.83 -8.97 -2.66
C VAL A 102 -4.50 -7.74 -3.27
N ALA A 103 -4.18 -7.48 -4.53
CA ALA A 103 -4.77 -6.38 -5.28
C ALA A 103 -6.26 -6.60 -5.54
N THR A 104 -7.03 -5.53 -5.41
CA THR A 104 -8.47 -5.46 -5.69
C THR A 104 -8.81 -4.46 -6.79
N ASN A 105 -7.79 -3.75 -7.29
CA ASN A 105 -7.93 -2.88 -8.45
C ASN A 105 -8.26 -3.70 -9.72
N PRO A 106 -8.99 -3.10 -10.69
CA PRO A 106 -9.44 -3.81 -11.90
C PRO A 106 -8.34 -4.37 -12.80
N VAL A 107 -7.11 -3.84 -12.71
CA VAL A 107 -6.00 -4.24 -13.59
C VAL A 107 -5.31 -5.50 -13.08
N ASN A 108 -5.17 -5.63 -11.76
CA ASN A 108 -4.40 -6.69 -11.12
C ASN A 108 -5.21 -7.49 -10.10
N TYR A 109 -6.54 -7.51 -10.21
CA TYR A 109 -7.40 -8.19 -9.25
C TYR A 109 -6.92 -9.62 -8.95
N GLY A 110 -6.81 -9.96 -7.67
CA GLY A 110 -6.36 -11.27 -7.18
C GLY A 110 -4.85 -11.49 -7.22
N LYS A 111 -4.05 -10.58 -7.80
CA LYS A 111 -2.60 -10.73 -7.88
C LYS A 111 -1.93 -10.21 -6.60
N PRO A 112 -1.03 -11.00 -5.98
CA PRO A 112 -0.31 -10.57 -4.79
C PRO A 112 0.78 -9.54 -5.14
N TRP A 113 1.07 -8.62 -4.23
CA TRP A 113 2.05 -7.52 -4.38
C TRP A 113 1.84 -6.57 -5.57
N LYS A 114 0.72 -6.69 -6.30
CA LYS A 114 0.40 -5.84 -7.46
C LYS A 114 -0.59 -4.74 -7.13
N LEU A 115 -0.45 -4.17 -5.93
CA LEU A 115 -1.23 -3.02 -5.47
C LEU A 115 -0.98 -1.81 -6.39
N ASN A 116 -2.02 -1.00 -6.60
CA ASN A 116 -1.84 0.32 -7.21
C ASN A 116 -1.53 1.39 -6.15
N CYS A 117 -1.24 2.61 -6.59
CA CYS A 117 -0.90 3.73 -5.69
C CYS A 117 -1.97 4.05 -4.64
N ALA A 118 -3.27 3.94 -4.98
CA ALA A 118 -4.33 4.16 -4.01
C ALA A 118 -4.37 3.06 -2.93
N GLU A 119 -4.25 1.79 -3.33
CA GLU A 119 -4.18 0.65 -2.41
C GLU A 119 -2.91 0.69 -1.56
N ALA A 120 -1.77 1.09 -2.13
CA ALA A 120 -0.50 1.24 -1.44
C ALA A 120 -0.57 2.31 -0.33
N LEU A 121 -1.11 3.49 -0.63
CA LEU A 121 -1.31 4.54 0.36
C LEU A 121 -2.29 4.10 1.47
N ALA A 122 -3.38 3.43 1.09
CA ALA A 122 -4.34 2.91 2.06
C ALA A 122 -3.72 1.83 2.95
N ALA A 123 -2.93 0.91 2.39
CA ALA A 123 -2.20 -0.11 3.13
C ALA A 123 -1.26 0.51 4.17
N CYS A 124 -0.55 1.59 3.83
CA CYS A 124 0.26 2.32 4.81
C CYS A 124 -0.58 2.78 6.00
N PHE A 125 -1.74 3.38 5.77
CA PHE A 125 -2.62 3.79 6.86
C PHE A 125 -3.16 2.61 7.67
N TYR A 126 -3.62 1.53 7.04
CA TYR A 126 -4.11 0.36 7.75
C TYR A 126 -3.06 -0.29 8.65
N ILE A 127 -1.81 -0.36 8.18
CA ILE A 127 -0.73 -1.05 8.90
C ILE A 127 -0.17 -0.18 10.02
N THR A 128 0.03 1.12 9.79
CA THR A 128 0.78 1.99 10.72
C THR A 128 0.00 2.43 11.96
N GLY A 129 -1.30 2.19 12.06
CA GLY A 129 -2.06 2.63 13.22
C GLY A 129 -3.38 1.94 13.47
N LYS A 130 -3.74 1.83 14.75
CA LYS A 130 -5.09 1.50 15.22
C LYS A 130 -5.85 2.79 15.53
N LEU A 131 -7.17 2.76 15.32
CA LEU A 131 -8.13 3.86 15.51
C LEU A 131 -7.85 5.07 14.59
N ARG A 132 -8.87 5.53 13.84
CA ARG A 132 -8.82 6.64 12.85
C ARG A 132 -7.92 6.44 11.62
N PHE A 133 -6.76 5.81 11.76
CA PHE A 133 -5.86 5.48 10.66
C PHE A 133 -6.54 4.68 9.54
N PRO A 134 -7.26 3.58 9.83
CA PRO A 134 -8.03 2.87 8.83
C PRO A 134 -9.02 3.76 8.06
N GLU A 135 -9.63 4.75 8.71
CA GLU A 135 -10.59 5.67 8.08
C GLU A 135 -9.92 6.55 7.01
N HIS A 136 -8.64 6.92 7.19
CA HIS A 136 -7.87 7.63 6.17
C HIS A 136 -7.63 6.76 4.93
N GLY A 137 -7.34 5.47 5.13
CA GLY A 137 -7.24 4.50 4.04
C GLY A 137 -8.58 4.32 3.30
N GLU A 138 -9.68 4.20 4.03
CA GLU A 138 -11.03 4.15 3.47
C GLU A 138 -11.40 5.43 2.71
N GLU A 139 -11.01 6.60 3.22
CA GLU A 139 -11.28 7.87 2.56
C GLU A 139 -10.61 7.95 1.18
N LEU A 140 -9.35 7.49 1.07
CA LEU A 140 -8.66 7.38 -0.22
C LEU A 140 -9.38 6.41 -1.16
N LEU A 141 -9.73 5.22 -0.66
CA LEU A 141 -10.37 4.17 -1.45
C LEU A 141 -11.81 4.50 -1.84
N SER A 142 -12.50 5.36 -1.09
CA SER A 142 -13.88 5.81 -1.37
C SER A 142 -14.04 6.48 -2.74
N LYS A 143 -12.93 6.99 -3.33
CA LYS A 143 -12.94 7.59 -4.67
C LYS A 143 -13.04 6.55 -5.79
N PHE A 144 -13.01 5.26 -5.46
CA PHE A 144 -13.02 4.15 -6.39
C PHE A 144 -14.20 3.22 -6.10
N LYS A 145 -15.00 2.91 -7.13
CA LYS A 145 -16.16 2.01 -7.00
C LYS A 145 -15.77 0.65 -6.41
N TRP A 146 -14.58 0.15 -6.75
CA TRP A 146 -14.02 -1.12 -6.27
C TRP A 146 -13.28 -1.00 -4.93
N GLY A 147 -13.06 0.22 -4.39
CA GLY A 147 -12.17 0.45 -3.26
C GLY A 147 -12.56 -0.30 -1.98
N HIS A 148 -13.87 -0.47 -1.76
CA HIS A 148 -14.42 -1.24 -0.63
C HIS A 148 -13.96 -2.72 -0.62
N ALA A 149 -13.63 -3.29 -1.78
CA ALA A 149 -13.16 -4.66 -1.88
C ALA A 149 -11.79 -4.84 -1.22
N PHE A 150 -10.95 -3.81 -1.17
CA PHE A 150 -9.59 -3.90 -0.64
C PHE A 150 -9.57 -4.37 0.81
N ARG A 151 -10.37 -3.72 1.67
CA ARG A 151 -10.50 -4.12 3.07
C ARG A 151 -11.26 -5.43 3.22
N LYS A 152 -12.23 -5.73 2.35
CA LYS A 152 -12.94 -7.03 2.38
C LYS A 152 -11.97 -8.19 2.15
N VAL A 153 -11.09 -8.08 1.15
CA VAL A 153 -10.13 -9.13 0.78
C VAL A 153 -8.98 -9.21 1.78
N ASN A 154 -8.42 -8.08 2.20
CA ASN A 154 -7.19 -8.07 3.00
C ASN A 154 -7.43 -7.84 4.51
N GLY A 155 -8.68 -7.63 4.95
CA GLY A 155 -8.99 -7.10 6.27
C GLY A 155 -8.46 -7.92 7.43
N HIS A 156 -8.51 -9.25 7.32
CA HIS A 156 -7.95 -10.14 8.34
C HIS A 156 -6.42 -9.98 8.46
N LEU A 157 -5.72 -9.93 7.33
CA LEU A 157 -4.27 -9.80 7.30
C LEU A 157 -3.79 -8.39 7.70
N LEU A 158 -4.50 -7.35 7.25
CA LEU A 158 -4.28 -5.96 7.69
C LEU A 158 -4.45 -5.84 9.22
N ALA A 159 -5.45 -6.51 9.80
CA ALA A 159 -5.65 -6.53 11.24
C ALA A 159 -4.53 -7.27 12.00
N LYS A 160 -3.91 -8.29 11.39
CA LYS A 160 -2.69 -8.92 11.94
C LYS A 160 -1.49 -7.99 11.87
N TYR A 161 -1.22 -7.37 10.72
CA TYR A 161 -0.11 -6.42 10.56
C TYR A 161 -0.22 -5.22 11.50
N ALA A 162 -1.42 -4.66 11.70
CA ALA A 162 -1.64 -3.54 12.63
C ALA A 162 -1.39 -3.88 14.11
N LYS A 163 -1.23 -5.17 14.46
CA LYS A 163 -0.86 -5.63 15.81
C LYS A 163 0.63 -5.91 15.96
N CYS A 164 1.39 -5.86 14.88
CA CYS A 164 2.83 -6.12 14.90
C CYS A 164 3.58 -5.02 15.66
N GLN A 165 4.78 -5.32 16.13
CA GLN A 165 5.62 -4.32 16.80
C GLN A 165 6.42 -3.49 15.78
N ASP A 166 7.03 -4.14 14.80
CA ASP A 166 7.96 -3.53 13.87
C ASP A 166 7.97 -4.23 12.49
N SER A 167 8.90 -3.81 11.63
CA SER A 167 9.08 -4.38 10.30
C SER A 167 9.39 -5.88 10.31
N ALA A 168 10.19 -6.36 11.26
CA ALA A 168 10.58 -7.77 11.29
C ALA A 168 9.37 -8.64 11.66
N ASP A 169 8.56 -8.15 12.61
CA ASP A 169 7.33 -8.80 13.03
C ASP A 169 6.28 -8.85 11.91
N VAL A 170 6.15 -7.77 11.12
CA VAL A 170 5.30 -7.76 9.91
C VAL A 170 5.74 -8.81 8.89
N VAL A 171 7.06 -8.94 8.66
CA VAL A 171 7.61 -9.95 7.73
C VAL A 171 7.39 -11.37 8.25
N ARG A 172 7.52 -11.60 9.57
CA ARG A 172 7.21 -12.90 10.19
C ARG A 172 5.74 -13.27 9.96
N VAL A 173 4.80 -12.37 10.28
CA VAL A 173 3.36 -12.59 10.06
C VAL A 173 3.03 -12.81 8.58
N GLN A 174 3.71 -12.11 7.66
CA GLN A 174 3.58 -12.35 6.23
C GLN A 174 3.97 -13.77 5.86
N ASN A 175 5.11 -14.26 6.35
CA ASN A 175 5.62 -15.58 5.98
C ASN A 175 4.71 -16.69 6.55
N GLU A 176 4.25 -16.56 7.79
CA GLU A 176 3.26 -17.47 8.40
C GLU A 176 1.96 -17.52 7.57
N TRP A 177 1.51 -16.37 7.06
CA TRP A 177 0.33 -16.30 6.20
C TRP A 177 0.54 -17.00 4.85
N LEU A 178 1.71 -16.83 4.25
CA LEU A 178 2.06 -17.48 2.99
C LEU A 178 2.18 -19.00 3.13
N GLU A 179 2.76 -19.48 4.23
CA GLU A 179 2.83 -20.91 4.56
C GLU A 179 1.44 -21.51 4.77
N GLN A 180 0.56 -20.79 5.48
CA GLN A 180 -0.84 -21.21 5.67
C GLN A 180 -1.55 -21.38 4.32
N ILE A 181 -1.47 -20.38 3.43
CA ILE A 181 -2.08 -20.43 2.10
C ILE A 181 -1.51 -21.59 1.27
N ALA A 182 -0.19 -21.79 1.30
CA ALA A 182 0.45 -22.87 0.57
C ALA A 182 -0.04 -24.25 1.05
N ASN A 183 -0.18 -24.42 2.36
CA ASN A 183 -0.70 -25.66 2.95
C ASN A 183 -2.18 -25.90 2.59
N GLU A 184 -3.02 -24.87 2.70
CA GLU A 184 -4.44 -24.95 2.29
C GLU A 184 -4.58 -25.35 0.81
N HIS A 185 -3.76 -24.78 -0.08
CA HIS A 185 -3.75 -25.17 -1.49
C HIS A 185 -3.27 -26.60 -1.72
N LYS A 186 -2.30 -27.09 -0.93
CA LYS A 186 -1.82 -28.47 -1.02
C LYS A 186 -2.90 -29.46 -0.59
N VAL A 187 -3.53 -29.22 0.56
CA VAL A 187 -4.64 -30.03 1.08
C VAL A 187 -5.81 -30.07 0.09
N ALA A 188 -6.20 -28.91 -0.47
CA ALA A 188 -7.28 -28.84 -1.46
C ALA A 188 -6.97 -29.65 -2.72
N ARG A 189 -5.71 -29.70 -3.16
CA ARG A 189 -5.28 -30.57 -4.27
C ARG A 189 -5.35 -32.05 -3.90
N GLU A 190 -4.87 -32.42 -2.72
CA GLU A 190 -4.87 -33.83 -2.26
C GLU A 190 -6.29 -34.38 -2.06
N VAL A 191 -7.22 -33.55 -1.57
CA VAL A 191 -8.66 -33.90 -1.48
C VAL A 191 -9.28 -34.07 -2.87
N ASN A 192 -9.01 -33.14 -3.80
CA ASN A 192 -9.53 -33.24 -5.17
C ASN A 192 -8.93 -34.40 -5.97
N GLU A 193 -7.71 -34.84 -5.62
CA GLU A 193 -7.04 -36.02 -6.20
C GLU A 193 -7.47 -37.35 -5.53
N GLY A 194 -8.41 -37.32 -4.58
CA GLY A 194 -8.95 -38.53 -3.94
C GLY A 194 -7.98 -39.24 -2.99
N LYS A 195 -6.90 -38.59 -2.55
CA LYS A 195 -5.88 -39.19 -1.66
C LYS A 195 -6.29 -39.29 -0.19
N PHE A 196 -7.45 -38.72 0.17
CA PHE A 196 -8.10 -38.90 1.46
C PHE A 196 -9.45 -39.57 1.24
N SER A 197 -9.48 -40.89 1.35
CA SER A 197 -10.70 -41.68 1.50
C SER A 197 -10.92 -41.90 2.99
N PHE A 198 -12.07 -41.51 3.54
CA PHE A 198 -12.48 -41.93 4.88
C PHE A 198 -12.79 -43.43 4.90
#